data_AF-A0A976Q2D0-F1
#
_entry.id   AF-A0A976Q2D0-F1
#
_cell.length_a   1.000
_cell.length_b   1.000
_cell.length_c   1.000
_cell.angle_alpha   90.00
_cell.angle_beta   90.00
_cell.angle_gamma   90.00
#
_symmetry.space_group_name_H-M   'P 1'
#
loop_
_entity.id
_entity.type
_entity.pdbx_description
1 polymer ?
#
loop_
_entity_poly.entity_id
_entity_poly.type
_entity_poly.pdbx_seq_one_letter_code
_entity_poly.pdbx_strand_id
1 'polypeptide(L)'
;MAKRVNSKAKGRLGEQKWSRQLNDWGIEARRGVQYQGGPDSPDVVTPSLNIHWEVKYGYPWEKMNPGSKALGDAWEQAYREVPHRRGEVMARRPVVAWKPKGTRVWLLTWLHNDRLVTAVATKELILELGR
;
A
#
# COMPACT_ATOMS: atom_id res chain seq x y z
N MET A 1 -12.71 -24.37 -16.85
CA MET A 1 -11.34 -24.11 -16.36
C MET A 1 -11.28 -22.72 -15.74
N ALA A 2 -10.98 -22.59 -14.45
CA ALA A 2 -10.89 -21.29 -13.79
C ALA A 2 -9.68 -20.50 -14.35
N LYS A 3 -9.96 -19.33 -14.95
CA LYS A 3 -8.94 -18.46 -15.54
C LYS A 3 -7.97 -18.05 -14.43
N ARG A 4 -6.74 -18.56 -14.47
CA ARG A 4 -5.67 -18.21 -13.52
C ARG A 4 -5.47 -16.69 -13.59
N VAL A 5 -5.98 -15.95 -12.61
CA VAL A 5 -5.71 -14.53 -12.46
C VAL A 5 -4.18 -14.41 -12.36
N ASN A 6 -3.56 -13.74 -13.32
CA ASN A 6 -2.12 -13.50 -13.31
C ASN A 6 -1.79 -12.49 -12.20
N SER A 7 -1.72 -13.00 -10.96
CA SER A 7 -1.53 -12.19 -9.74
C SER A 7 -0.27 -11.34 -9.82
N LYS A 8 0.79 -11.83 -10.49
CA LYS A 8 2.05 -11.11 -10.71
C LYS A 8 1.86 -9.91 -11.64
N ALA A 9 1.18 -10.10 -12.77
CA ALA A 9 0.88 -8.99 -13.68
C ALA A 9 -0.04 -7.95 -13.03
N LYS A 10 -1.01 -8.40 -12.22
CA LYS A 10 -1.91 -7.53 -11.47
C LYS A 10 -1.18 -6.68 -10.43
N GLY A 11 -0.27 -7.29 -9.66
CA GLY A 11 0.58 -6.61 -8.67
C GLY A 11 1.42 -5.52 -9.33
N ARG A 12 2.24 -5.91 -10.32
CA ARG A 12 3.09 -4.97 -11.08
C ARG A 12 2.30 -3.80 -11.68
N LEU A 13 1.10 -4.06 -12.21
CA LEU A 13 0.23 -3.01 -12.75
C LEU A 13 -0.27 -2.08 -11.65
N GLY A 14 -0.66 -2.63 -10.49
CA GLY A 14 -1.07 -1.88 -9.32
C GLY A 14 0.02 -0.94 -8.83
N GLU A 15 1.23 -1.47 -8.61
CA GLU A 15 2.38 -0.70 -8.15
C GLU A 15 2.75 0.41 -9.13
N GLN A 16 2.74 0.12 -10.44
CA GLN A 16 2.99 1.12 -11.48
C GLN A 16 1.92 2.23 -11.47
N LYS A 17 0.64 1.87 -11.34
CA LYS A 17 -0.45 2.85 -11.27
C LYS A 17 -0.38 3.70 -10.02
N TRP A 18 0.03 3.13 -8.88
CA TRP A 18 0.18 3.87 -7.64
C TRP A 18 1.37 4.84 -7.69
N SER A 19 2.54 4.36 -8.14
CA SER A 19 3.72 5.22 -8.37
C SER A 19 3.39 6.35 -9.34
N ARG A 20 2.65 6.09 -10.43
CA ARG A 20 2.22 7.15 -11.34
C ARG A 20 1.28 8.16 -10.65
N GLN A 21 0.29 7.69 -9.89
CA GLN A 21 -0.62 8.57 -9.16
C GLN A 21 0.13 9.52 -8.21
N LEU A 22 1.14 9.02 -7.52
CA LEU A 22 2.00 9.82 -6.63
C LEU A 22 2.80 10.87 -7.42
N ASN A 23 3.43 10.47 -8.53
CA ASN A 23 4.15 11.41 -9.40
C ASN A 23 3.22 12.49 -9.98
N ASP A 24 1.99 12.12 -10.38
CA ASP A 24 0.97 13.06 -10.87
C ASP A 24 0.58 14.07 -9.77
N TRP A 25 0.71 13.71 -8.48
CA TRP A 25 0.54 14.62 -7.33
C TRP A 25 1.80 15.41 -6.96
N GLY A 26 2.90 15.21 -7.69
CA GLY A 26 4.20 15.83 -7.43
C GLY A 26 4.99 15.16 -6.30
N ILE A 27 4.68 13.92 -5.95
CA ILE A 27 5.42 13.10 -4.99
C ILE A 27 6.30 12.14 -5.78
N GLU A 28 7.62 12.32 -5.67
CA GLU A 28 8.58 11.43 -6.33
C GLU A 28 8.36 9.98 -5.86
N ALA A 29 8.02 9.10 -6.80
CA ALA A 29 7.74 7.71 -6.51
C ALA A 29 8.23 6.79 -7.63
N ARG A 30 8.78 5.64 -7.25
CA ARG A 30 9.14 4.57 -8.19
C ARG A 30 8.65 3.22 -7.68
N ARG A 31 8.41 2.28 -8.60
CA ARG A 31 8.13 0.89 -8.23
C ARG A 31 9.33 0.31 -7.46
N GLY A 32 9.05 -0.51 -6.45
CA GLY A 32 10.02 -1.39 -5.85
C GLY A 32 10.64 -2.31 -6.90
N VAL A 33 11.89 -2.71 -6.67
CA VAL A 33 12.55 -3.75 -7.45
C VAL A 33 13.05 -4.78 -6.46
N GLN A 34 12.48 -5.98 -6.51
CA GLN A 34 12.98 -7.13 -5.76
C GLN A 34 14.25 -7.62 -6.48
N TYR A 35 15.41 -7.05 -6.14
CA TYR A 35 16.67 -7.43 -6.77
C TYR A 35 17.11 -8.85 -6.38
N GLN A 36 16.74 -9.34 -5.20
CA GLN A 36 17.13 -10.68 -4.71
C GLN A 36 16.08 -11.26 -3.74
N GLY A 37 14.86 -11.52 -4.19
CA GLY A 37 13.89 -12.42 -3.51
C GLY A 37 13.56 -12.18 -2.02
N GLY A 38 14.08 -11.11 -1.41
CA GLY A 38 13.98 -10.83 0.00
C GLY A 38 12.68 -10.09 0.33
N PRO A 39 12.06 -10.37 1.48
CA PRO A 39 10.77 -9.80 1.89
C PRO A 39 10.80 -8.29 2.21
N ASP A 40 11.96 -7.63 2.18
CA ASP A 40 12.14 -6.31 2.79
C ASP A 40 12.04 -5.12 1.80
N SER A 41 11.52 -5.33 0.59
CA SER A 41 11.42 -4.27 -0.43
C SER A 41 9.98 -3.78 -0.56
N PRO A 42 9.68 -2.49 -0.29
CA PRO A 42 8.34 -1.95 -0.45
C PRO A 42 7.89 -2.00 -1.91
N ASP A 43 6.58 -2.17 -2.11
CA ASP A 43 5.95 -2.21 -3.44
C ASP A 43 6.20 -0.92 -4.25
N VAL A 44 6.22 0.22 -3.55
CA VAL A 44 6.53 1.54 -4.09
C VAL A 44 7.48 2.26 -3.12
N VAL A 45 8.49 2.93 -3.67
CA VAL A 45 9.45 3.74 -2.92
C VAL A 45 9.13 5.21 -3.15
N THR A 46 8.97 5.97 -2.06
CA THR A 46 8.83 7.43 -2.04
C THR A 46 9.95 8.03 -1.19
N PRO A 47 11.07 8.49 -1.78
CA PRO A 47 12.25 8.91 -1.02
C PRO A 47 12.00 10.04 -0.02
N SER A 48 11.03 10.92 -0.31
CA SER A 48 10.67 12.07 0.51
C SER A 48 9.66 11.78 1.62
N LEU A 49 9.15 10.55 1.75
CA LEU A 49 8.13 10.19 2.72
C LEU A 49 8.54 8.98 3.54
N ASN A 50 8.32 9.04 4.86
CA ASN A 50 8.54 7.92 5.77
C ASN A 50 7.38 6.92 5.72
N ILE A 51 7.08 6.38 4.54
CA ILE A 51 5.99 5.43 4.30
C ILE A 51 6.53 4.12 3.71
N HIS A 52 6.02 3.00 4.21
CA HIS A 52 6.15 1.68 3.61
C HIS A 52 4.84 1.32 2.93
N TRP A 53 4.87 1.27 1.60
CA TRP A 53 3.67 1.02 0.79
C TRP A 53 3.48 -0.48 0.55
N GLU A 54 2.28 -0.97 0.83
CA GLU A 54 1.74 -2.23 0.35
C GLU A 54 0.60 -1.94 -0.64
N VAL A 55 0.66 -2.44 -1.88
CA VAL A 55 -0.24 -2.04 -2.97
C VAL A 55 -1.17 -3.18 -3.39
N LYS A 56 -2.49 -2.97 -3.24
CA LYS A 56 -3.51 -3.93 -3.68
C LYS A 56 -4.45 -3.35 -4.73
N TYR A 57 -4.33 -3.84 -5.96
CA TYR A 57 -5.11 -3.31 -7.09
C TYR A 57 -6.17 -4.30 -7.59
N GLY A 58 -7.35 -3.80 -7.97
CA GLY A 58 -8.38 -4.51 -8.75
C GLY A 58 -9.05 -5.68 -8.03
N TYR A 59 -9.07 -5.68 -6.70
CA TYR A 59 -9.87 -6.63 -5.93
C TYR A 59 -11.34 -6.18 -5.88
N PRO A 60 -12.31 -7.10 -5.83
CA PRO A 60 -13.70 -6.72 -5.58
C PRO A 60 -13.83 -5.99 -4.24
N TRP A 61 -14.81 -5.07 -4.14
CA TRP A 61 -15.03 -4.27 -2.93
C TRP A 61 -15.24 -5.15 -1.70
N GLU A 62 -16.12 -6.14 -1.81
CA GLU A 62 -16.48 -7.10 -0.77
C GLU A 62 -15.30 -7.93 -0.27
N LYS A 63 -14.23 -8.05 -1.05
CA LYS A 63 -13.03 -8.79 -0.65
C LYS A 63 -12.06 -7.96 0.18
N MET A 64 -12.05 -6.64 0.00
CA MET A 64 -11.03 -5.73 0.53
C MET A 64 -11.62 -4.56 1.33
N ASN A 65 -12.93 -4.56 1.60
CA ASN A 65 -13.57 -3.50 2.37
C ASN A 65 -13.01 -3.42 3.81
N PRO A 66 -13.19 -2.28 4.50
CA PRO A 66 -12.82 -2.13 5.90
C PRO A 66 -13.42 -3.25 6.76
N GLY A 67 -12.58 -3.91 7.56
CA GLY A 67 -12.96 -5.07 8.39
C GLY A 67 -12.85 -6.43 7.71
N SER A 68 -12.56 -6.50 6.40
CA SER A 68 -12.29 -7.78 5.74
C SER A 68 -10.96 -8.39 6.18
N LYS A 69 -10.91 -9.73 6.21
CA LYS A 69 -9.67 -10.47 6.44
C LYS A 69 -8.58 -10.09 5.43
N ALA A 70 -8.90 -9.92 4.16
CA ALA A 70 -7.88 -9.67 3.14
C ALA A 70 -7.22 -8.29 3.30
N LEU A 71 -7.97 -7.27 3.74
CA LEU A 71 -7.39 -5.96 4.06
C LEU A 71 -6.54 -6.04 5.34
N GLY A 72 -7.00 -6.78 6.35
CA GLY A 72 -6.23 -7.05 7.57
C GLY A 72 -4.90 -7.75 7.26
N ASP A 73 -4.93 -8.83 6.48
CA ASP A 73 -3.73 -9.56 6.06
C ASP A 73 -2.75 -8.67 5.28
N ALA A 74 -3.25 -7.78 4.41
CA ALA A 74 -2.42 -6.84 3.67
C ALA A 74 -1.75 -5.82 4.60
N TRP A 75 -2.47 -5.33 5.60
CA TRP A 75 -1.88 -4.42 6.60
C TRP A 75 -0.85 -5.14 7.48
N GLU A 76 -1.13 -6.37 7.92
CA GLU A 76 -0.17 -7.18 8.68
C GLU A 76 1.11 -7.45 7.90
N GLN A 77 1.00 -7.69 6.59
CA GLN A 77 2.14 -7.82 5.71
C GLN A 77 2.98 -6.52 5.71
N ALA A 78 2.34 -5.38 5.42
CA ALA A 78 3.02 -4.08 5.44
C ALA A 78 3.70 -3.79 6.79
N TYR A 79 3.04 -4.15 7.90
CA TYR A 79 3.54 -3.97 9.26
C TYR A 79 4.79 -4.83 9.53
N ARG A 80 4.81 -6.09 9.09
CA ARG A 80 5.93 -7.02 9.31
C ARG A 80 7.17 -6.67 8.50
N GLU A 81 6.98 -6.07 7.32
CA GLU A 81 8.08 -5.67 6.42
C GLU A 81 8.76 -4.36 6.85
N VAL A 82 8.16 -3.61 7.78
CA VAL A 82 8.82 -2.46 8.40
C VAL A 82 9.65 -2.94 9.59
N PRO A 83 10.98 -2.73 9.59
CA PRO A 83 11.81 -3.02 10.75
C PRO A 83 11.37 -2.15 11.94
N HIS A 84 10.97 -2.78 13.04
CA HIS A 84 10.64 -2.11 14.30
C HIS A 84 10.91 -3.05 15.48
N ARG A 85 11.26 -2.49 16.64
CA ARG A 85 11.20 -3.20 17.92
C ARG A 85 9.96 -2.78 18.68
N ARG A 86 9.46 -3.67 19.55
CA ARG A 86 8.27 -3.39 20.35
C ARG A 86 8.51 -2.14 21.22
N GLY A 87 7.69 -1.11 21.05
CA GLY A 87 7.78 0.15 21.79
C GLY A 87 8.61 1.25 21.11
N GLU A 88 9.22 0.98 19.95
CA GLU A 88 9.94 1.99 19.17
C GLU A 88 9.04 2.67 18.14
N VAL A 89 9.36 3.94 17.83
CA VAL A 89 8.78 4.64 16.68
C VAL A 89 9.26 3.94 15.41
N MET A 90 8.32 3.52 14.57
CA MET A 90 8.64 2.85 13.31
C MET A 90 9.41 3.79 12.39
N ALA A 91 10.47 3.28 11.75
CA ALA A 91 11.26 4.05 10.78
C ALA A 91 10.44 4.49 9.56
N ARG A 92 9.38 3.74 9.22
CA ARG A 92 8.41 4.07 8.18
C ARG A 92 7.01 3.65 8.63
N ARG A 93 5.99 4.43 8.27
CA ARG A 93 4.60 4.10 8.52
C ARG A 93 4.11 3.04 7.53
N PRO A 94 3.61 1.88 7.99
CA PRO A 94 2.95 0.91 7.10
C PRO A 94 1.62 1.47 6.59
N VAL A 95 1.46 1.52 5.27
CA VAL A 95 0.22 1.98 4.63
C VAL A 95 -0.15 1.05 3.47
N VAL A 96 -1.37 0.55 3.49
CA VAL A 96 -1.94 -0.20 2.35
C VAL A 96 -2.59 0.79 1.40
N ALA A 97 -2.04 0.96 0.20
CA ALA A 97 -2.68 1.69 -0.89
C ALA A 97 -3.45 0.71 -1.76
N TRP A 98 -4.78 0.85 -1.82
CA TRP A 98 -5.61 -0.10 -2.55
C TRP A 98 -6.67 0.56 -3.42
N LYS A 99 -7.00 -0.11 -4.52
CA LYS A 99 -7.96 0.38 -5.51
C LYS A 99 -8.91 -0.74 -5.94
N PRO A 100 -10.15 -0.76 -5.42
CA PRO A 100 -11.12 -1.78 -5.78
C PRO A 100 -11.45 -1.77 -7.29
N LYS A 101 -11.84 -2.93 -7.81
CA LYS A 101 -12.30 -3.08 -9.20
C LYS A 101 -13.49 -2.15 -9.47
N GLY A 102 -13.46 -1.42 -10.57
CA GLY A 102 -14.53 -0.51 -10.98
C GLY A 102 -14.51 0.87 -10.32
N THR A 103 -13.59 1.11 -9.37
CA THR A 103 -13.46 2.40 -8.70
C THR A 103 -12.45 3.31 -9.40
N ARG A 104 -12.67 4.63 -9.28
CA ARG A 104 -11.75 5.65 -9.82
C ARG A 104 -10.73 6.14 -8.79
N VAL A 105 -11.00 5.96 -7.50
CA VAL A 105 -10.18 6.47 -6.40
C VAL A 105 -9.24 5.41 -5.84
N TRP A 106 -8.13 5.86 -5.29
CA TRP A 106 -7.30 5.06 -4.39
C TRP A 106 -7.78 5.25 -2.95
N LEU A 107 -7.66 4.21 -2.15
CA LEU A 107 -7.95 4.20 -0.72
C LEU A 107 -6.65 3.88 0.03
N LEU A 108 -6.47 4.48 1.18
CA LEU A 108 -5.36 4.24 2.07
C LEU A 108 -5.88 3.61 3.35
N THR A 109 -5.22 2.55 3.80
CA THR A 109 -5.48 1.93 5.11
C THR A 109 -4.22 1.94 5.96
N TRP A 110 -4.30 2.50 7.18
CA TRP A 110 -3.18 2.61 8.11
C TRP A 110 -3.65 2.49 9.57
N LEU A 111 -2.71 2.34 10.50
CA LEU A 111 -3.00 2.31 11.93
C LEU A 111 -3.02 3.73 12.51
N HIS A 112 -4.08 4.08 13.22
CA HIS A 112 -4.22 5.32 13.96
C HIS A 112 -4.95 5.06 15.28
N ASN A 113 -4.33 5.41 16.41
CA ASN A 113 -4.87 5.19 17.75
C ASN A 113 -5.41 3.75 17.94
N ASP A 114 -4.56 2.76 17.64
CA ASP A 114 -4.85 1.33 17.73
C ASP A 114 -6.02 0.82 16.87
N ARG A 115 -6.40 1.59 15.84
CA ARG A 115 -7.46 1.22 14.91
C ARG A 115 -6.99 1.36 13.47
N LEU A 116 -7.42 0.42 12.61
CA LEU A 116 -7.26 0.57 11.18
C LEU A 116 -8.25 1.60 10.66
N VAL A 117 -7.73 2.67 10.07
CA VAL A 117 -8.50 3.72 9.41
C VAL A 117 -8.38 3.53 7.91
N THR A 118 -9.48 3.72 7.18
CA THR A 118 -9.46 3.77 5.71
C THR A 118 -10.01 5.10 5.23
N ALA A 119 -9.29 5.76 4.32
CA ALA A 119 -9.71 7.02 3.72
C ALA A 119 -9.40 7.06 2.23
N VAL A 120 -10.03 7.99 1.51
CA VAL A 120 -9.67 8.29 0.12
C VAL A 120 -8.28 8.91 0.08
N ALA A 121 -7.43 8.43 -0.83
CA ALA A 121 -6.11 8.96 -1.03
C ALA A 121 -6.18 10.39 -1.60
N THR A 122 -5.57 11.34 -0.89
CA THR A 122 -5.30 12.69 -1.37
C THR A 122 -3.82 13.00 -1.18
N LYS A 123 -3.32 14.02 -1.90
CA LYS A 123 -1.96 14.50 -1.72
C LYS A 123 -1.72 14.93 -0.27
N GLU A 124 -2.65 15.67 0.30
CA GLU A 124 -2.57 16.24 1.64
C GLU A 124 -2.49 15.14 2.70
N LEU A 125 -3.35 14.12 2.61
CA LEU A 125 -3.33 12.98 3.52
C LEU A 125 -2.00 12.21 3.43
N ILE A 126 -1.46 12.01 2.22
CA ILE A 126 -0.19 11.30 2.06
C ILE A 126 0.97 12.10 2.67
N LEU A 127 0.98 13.42 2.46
CA LEU A 127 1.99 14.30 3.06
C LEU A 127 1.86 14.34 4.58
N GLU A 128 0.65 14.24 5.14
CA GLU A 128 0.43 14.11 6.58
C GLU A 128 0.94 12.76 7.12
N LEU A 129 0.64 11.66 6.44
CA LEU A 129 1.07 10.32 6.83
C LEU A 129 2.59 10.11 6.73
N GLY A 130 3.25 10.84 5.82
CA GLY A 130 4.68 10.73 5.56
C GLY A 130 5.58 11.63 6.41
N ARG A 131 5.00 12.50 7.25
CA ARG A 131 5.71 13.21 8.33
C ARG A 131 5.97 12.27 9.50
#